data_AF-A0A9E3KCQ4-F1
#
_entry.id   AF-A0A9E3KCQ4-F1
#
_cell.length_a   1.000
_cell.length_b   1.000
_cell.length_c   1.000
_cell.angle_alpha   90.00
_cell.angle_beta   90.00
_cell.angle_gamma   90.00
#
_symmetry.space_group_name_H-M   'P 1'
#
loop_
_entity.id
_entity.type
_entity.pdbx_description
1 polymer ?
#
loop_
_entity_poly.entity_id
_entity_poly.type
_entity_poly.pdbx_seq_one_letter_code
_entity_poly.pdbx_strand_id
1 'polypeptide(L)'
;MMNIYPGRALLGLAVAALVAAPSLALGISISHSRPDRRSQEYLLSWGLRQIDVDRAYRRGDTGRGVTVAMIDTGLEGASRGMFAQLSPASLDLVRNRALGDVGASHGRQTAAILAAARDGASTMGVAYEA
;
A
#
# COMPACT_ATOMS: atom_id res chain seq x y z
N MET A 1 31.67 -61.29 -45.76
CA MET A 1 30.34 -60.70 -46.00
C MET A 1 30.35 -59.28 -45.46
N MET A 2 29.88 -58.35 -46.28
CA MET A 2 30.03 -56.91 -46.18
C MET A 2 28.85 -56.32 -45.39
N ASN A 3 29.09 -55.40 -44.44
CA ASN A 3 28.16 -54.28 -44.27
C ASN A 3 28.81 -53.06 -43.60
N ILE A 4 28.33 -51.88 -44.02
CA ILE A 4 28.98 -50.58 -44.00
C ILE A 4 28.10 -49.59 -43.18
N TYR A 5 28.67 -49.00 -42.11
CA TYR A 5 28.48 -47.66 -41.46
C TYR A 5 27.06 -47.10 -41.08
N PRO A 6 26.93 -45.89 -40.44
CA PRO A 6 27.33 -45.51 -39.06
C PRO A 6 26.30 -44.55 -38.35
N GLY A 7 26.62 -44.08 -37.12
CA GLY A 7 26.02 -42.89 -36.48
C GLY A 7 25.07 -43.21 -35.29
N ARG A 8 24.94 -42.40 -34.24
CA ARG A 8 25.18 -40.96 -34.04
C ARG A 8 25.57 -40.67 -32.59
N ALA A 9 26.31 -39.59 -32.41
CA ALA A 9 26.69 -38.98 -31.15
C ALA A 9 25.51 -38.59 -30.25
N LEU A 10 25.68 -38.70 -28.94
CA LEU A 10 24.98 -37.87 -27.96
C LEU A 10 25.99 -37.38 -26.91
N LEU A 11 26.23 -36.07 -26.95
CA LEU A 11 26.99 -35.30 -25.98
C LEU A 11 26.39 -35.50 -24.57
N GLY A 12 27.25 -35.87 -23.62
CA GLY A 12 26.90 -35.96 -22.20
C GLY A 12 26.58 -34.59 -21.61
N LEU A 13 25.47 -34.56 -20.88
CA LEU A 13 24.91 -33.46 -20.11
C LEU A 13 25.94 -32.91 -19.09
N ALA A 14 26.27 -31.62 -19.18
CA ALA A 14 27.11 -30.96 -18.19
C ALA A 14 26.30 -30.71 -16.90
N VAL A 15 26.78 -31.25 -15.78
CA VAL A 15 26.27 -30.97 -14.43
C VAL A 15 26.72 -29.56 -14.05
N ALA A 16 25.78 -28.61 -13.99
CA ALA A 16 26.03 -27.28 -13.46
C ALA A 16 26.02 -27.32 -11.93
N ALA A 17 27.18 -27.10 -11.32
CA ALA A 17 27.36 -27.02 -9.88
C ALA A 17 26.65 -25.78 -9.31
N LEU A 18 25.90 -26.01 -8.23
CA LEU A 18 25.20 -25.04 -7.40
C LEU A 18 26.20 -24.11 -6.68
N VAL A 19 26.20 -22.81 -7.00
CA VAL A 19 26.81 -21.78 -6.14
C VAL A 19 25.68 -21.03 -5.46
N ALA A 20 25.41 -21.39 -4.21
CA ALA A 20 24.54 -20.60 -3.34
C ALA A 20 25.33 -19.36 -2.88
N ALA A 21 25.12 -18.22 -3.53
CA ALA A 21 25.56 -16.95 -3.01
C ALA A 21 24.64 -16.53 -1.85
N PRO A 22 25.16 -16.10 -0.69
CA PRO A 22 24.33 -15.49 0.33
C PRO A 22 23.96 -14.10 -0.20
N SER A 23 22.70 -13.93 -0.62
CA SER A 23 22.16 -12.60 -0.92
C SER A 23 22.18 -11.79 0.37
N LEU A 24 23.16 -10.89 0.51
CA LEU A 24 23.12 -9.83 1.51
C LEU A 24 21.91 -8.95 1.17
N ALA A 25 20.78 -9.22 1.82
CA ALA A 25 19.66 -8.30 1.80
C ALA A 25 20.07 -7.09 2.63
N LEU A 26 20.55 -6.04 1.96
CA LEU A 26 20.60 -4.70 2.52
C LEU A 26 19.16 -4.32 2.86
N GLY A 27 18.77 -4.56 4.11
CA GLY A 27 17.52 -4.05 4.65
C GLY A 27 17.61 -2.54 4.65
N ILE A 28 17.15 -1.88 3.58
CA ILE A 28 16.83 -0.47 3.61
C ILE A 28 15.67 -0.36 4.59
N SER A 29 15.99 -0.09 5.85
CA SER A 29 15.00 0.37 6.81
C SER A 29 14.58 1.74 6.32
N ILE A 30 13.46 1.78 5.59
CA ILE A 30 12.77 3.03 5.32
C ILE A 30 12.28 3.47 6.70
N SER A 31 13.11 4.25 7.39
CA SER A 31 12.72 4.85 8.65
C SER A 31 11.48 5.68 8.32
N HIS A 32 10.31 5.23 8.79
CA HIS A 32 9.07 5.95 8.58
C HIS A 32 9.19 7.23 9.39
N SER A 33 9.71 8.26 8.74
CA SER A 33 9.93 9.56 9.35
C SER A 33 8.57 10.05 9.81
N ARG A 34 8.50 10.54 11.04
CA ARG A 34 7.25 11.13 11.56
C ARG A 34 6.79 12.25 10.63
N PRO A 35 5.48 12.55 10.55
CA PRO A 35 5.01 13.67 9.75
C PRO A 35 5.69 14.97 10.18
N ASP A 36 6.18 15.74 9.21
CA ASP A 36 6.69 17.08 9.48
C ASP A 36 5.50 18.01 9.74
N ARG A 37 5.45 18.64 10.91
CA ARG A 37 4.38 19.58 11.28
C ARG A 37 4.29 20.80 10.36
N ARG A 38 5.35 21.06 9.61
CA ARG A 38 5.42 22.15 8.62
C ARG A 38 5.07 21.68 7.21
N SER A 39 4.84 20.38 6.98
CA SER A 39 4.41 19.90 5.67
C SER A 39 3.04 20.48 5.31
N GLN A 40 2.82 20.70 4.02
CA GLN A 40 1.54 21.19 3.54
C GLN A 40 0.38 20.26 3.95
N GLU A 41 0.60 18.95 3.89
CA GLU A 41 -0.42 17.96 4.23
C GLU A 41 -0.83 18.04 5.70
N TYR A 42 0.14 18.18 6.60
CA TYR A 42 -0.10 18.35 8.03
C TYR A 42 -0.82 19.66 8.34
N LEU A 43 -0.48 20.73 7.60
CA LEU A 43 -1.10 22.04 7.78
C LEU A 43 -2.55 22.07 7.29
N LEU A 44 -2.85 21.43 6.15
CA LEU A 44 -4.20 21.28 5.60
C LEU A 44 -5.09 20.37 6.48
N SER A 45 -4.48 19.41 7.17
CA SER A 45 -5.17 18.46 8.06
C SER A 45 -5.31 19.03 9.48
N TRP A 46 -6.00 20.17 9.61
CA TRP A 46 -6.06 20.96 10.84
C TRP A 46 -6.46 20.17 12.11
N GLY A 47 -7.30 19.14 11.96
CA GLY A 47 -7.75 18.28 13.07
C GLY A 47 -6.63 17.51 13.76
N LEU A 48 -5.53 17.21 13.06
CA LEU A 48 -4.36 16.52 13.62
C LEU A 48 -3.76 17.27 14.82
N ARG A 49 -3.68 18.60 14.71
CA ARG A 49 -3.19 19.46 15.81
C ARG A 49 -4.17 19.52 16.97
N GLN A 50 -5.48 19.52 16.68
CA GLN A 50 -6.52 19.62 17.70
C GLN A 50 -6.58 18.41 18.61
N ILE A 51 -6.28 17.22 18.08
CA ILE A 51 -6.24 15.98 18.86
C ILE A 51 -4.86 15.68 19.48
N ASP A 52 -3.88 16.59 19.33
CA ASP A 52 -2.47 16.39 19.72
C ASP A 52 -1.92 15.04 19.23
N VAL A 53 -2.16 14.74 17.94
CA VAL A 53 -1.78 13.45 17.32
C VAL A 53 -0.28 13.20 17.40
N ASP A 54 0.50 14.28 17.48
CA ASP A 54 1.95 14.22 17.54
C ASP A 54 2.47 13.40 18.73
N ARG A 55 1.72 13.32 19.85
CA ARG A 55 2.08 12.42 20.94
C ARG A 55 2.10 10.96 20.49
N ALA A 56 1.15 10.55 19.64
CA ALA A 56 1.08 9.22 19.07
C ALA A 56 2.18 9.00 18.02
N TYR A 57 2.35 9.94 17.08
CA TYR A 57 3.41 9.85 16.07
C TYR A 57 4.82 9.81 16.68
N ARG A 58 5.05 10.49 17.83
CA ARG A 58 6.33 10.38 18.55
C ARG A 58 6.61 8.98 19.09
N ARG A 59 5.59 8.17 19.38
CA ARG A 59 5.76 6.77 19.77
C ARG A 59 5.86 5.82 18.57
N GLY A 60 5.60 6.32 17.36
CA GLY A 60 5.51 5.49 16.16
C GLY A 60 4.10 4.91 15.93
N ASP A 61 3.10 5.43 16.64
CA ASP A 61 1.70 5.01 16.48
C ASP A 61 1.10 5.72 15.26
N THR A 62 1.01 5.04 14.13
CA THR A 62 0.62 5.62 12.84
C THR A 62 -0.58 4.93 12.18
N GLY A 63 -1.14 3.93 12.87
CA GLY A 63 -2.15 3.02 12.32
C GLY A 63 -1.56 1.76 11.68
N ARG A 64 -0.23 1.66 11.52
CA ARG A 64 0.40 0.50 10.88
C ARG A 64 -0.04 -0.83 11.51
N GLY A 65 -0.57 -1.71 10.67
CA GLY A 65 -1.04 -3.04 11.06
C GLY A 65 -2.45 -3.06 11.66
N VAL A 66 -3.15 -1.93 11.69
CA VAL A 66 -4.55 -1.83 12.15
C VAL A 66 -5.46 -1.73 10.95
N THR A 67 -6.35 -2.71 10.75
CA THR A 67 -7.41 -2.63 9.75
C THR A 67 -8.67 -2.00 10.35
N VAL A 68 -9.20 -0.96 9.71
CA VAL A 68 -10.44 -0.30 10.10
C VAL A 68 -11.52 -0.53 9.04
N ALA A 69 -12.66 -1.08 9.44
CA ALA A 69 -13.82 -1.18 8.57
C ALA A 69 -14.68 0.08 8.72
N MET A 70 -14.90 0.80 7.63
CA MET A 70 -15.76 1.97 7.59
C MET A 70 -17.05 1.64 6.82
N ILE A 71 -18.20 1.79 7.50
CA ILE A 71 -19.52 1.58 6.91
C ILE A 71 -20.11 2.96 6.62
N ASP A 72 -20.07 3.36 5.36
CA ASP A 72 -20.53 4.68 4.92
C ASP A 72 -21.04 4.59 3.46
N THR A 73 -21.24 5.74 2.81
CA THR A 73 -21.76 5.83 1.45
C THR A 73 -20.76 5.39 0.38
N GLY A 74 -19.51 5.07 0.73
CA GLY A 74 -18.49 4.52 -0.16
C GLY A 74 -17.31 5.46 -0.40
N LEU A 75 -16.42 5.08 -1.31
CA LEU A 75 -15.17 5.81 -1.62
C LEU A 75 -15.18 6.39 -3.04
N GLU A 76 -16.35 6.69 -3.60
CA GLU A 76 -16.48 7.11 -4.98
C GLU A 76 -15.68 8.39 -5.27
N GLY A 77 -14.98 8.40 -6.42
CA GLY A 77 -14.13 9.51 -6.84
C GLY A 77 -12.79 9.60 -6.11
N ALA A 78 -12.41 8.60 -5.30
CA ALA A 78 -11.08 8.51 -4.74
C ALA A 78 -10.04 8.35 -5.86
N SER A 79 -9.03 9.21 -5.89
CA SER A 79 -7.92 9.10 -6.83
C SER A 79 -7.05 7.89 -6.49
N ARG A 80 -6.30 7.41 -7.50
CA ARG A 80 -5.25 6.40 -7.24
C ARG A 80 -4.27 6.98 -6.22
N GLY A 81 -3.98 6.22 -5.17
CA GLY A 81 -3.05 6.64 -4.11
C GLY A 81 -3.69 7.46 -2.99
N MET A 82 -4.97 7.84 -3.06
CA MET A 82 -5.64 8.57 -1.97
C MET A 82 -5.55 7.85 -0.63
N PHE A 83 -5.57 6.52 -0.66
CA PHE A 83 -5.38 5.66 0.49
C PHE A 83 -4.15 4.79 0.25
N ALA A 84 -3.24 4.74 1.23
CA ALA A 84 -2.04 3.92 1.14
C ALA A 84 -2.38 2.42 1.16
N GLN A 85 -3.43 2.06 1.92
CA GLN A 85 -3.92 0.70 2.03
C GLN A 85 -5.44 0.70 1.92
N LEU A 86 -5.96 -0.15 1.04
CA LEU A 86 -7.39 -0.46 0.97
C LEU A 86 -7.52 -1.98 1.02
N SER A 87 -8.31 -2.47 1.97
CA SER A 87 -8.48 -3.91 2.15
C SER A 87 -9.21 -4.51 0.94
N PRO A 88 -8.73 -5.66 0.40
CA PRO A 88 -9.46 -6.39 -0.65
C PRO A 88 -10.80 -6.97 -0.15
N ALA A 89 -11.04 -6.94 1.17
CA ALA A 89 -12.32 -7.32 1.76
C ALA A 89 -13.41 -6.21 1.67
N SER A 90 -13.07 -5.04 1.12
CA SER A 90 -14.04 -3.94 0.94
C SER A 90 -15.17 -4.37 0.00
N LEU A 91 -16.41 -4.08 0.38
CA LEU A 91 -17.60 -4.51 -0.36
C LEU A 91 -18.58 -3.36 -0.54
N ASP A 92 -19.12 -3.25 -1.76
CA ASP A 92 -20.32 -2.46 -2.02
C ASP A 92 -21.56 -3.34 -1.77
N LEU A 93 -22.37 -2.96 -0.77
CA LEU A 93 -23.61 -3.66 -0.44
C LEU A 93 -24.76 -3.35 -1.43
N VAL A 94 -24.64 -2.28 -2.22
CA VAL A 94 -25.62 -1.87 -3.22
C VAL A 94 -25.26 -2.50 -4.57
N ARG A 95 -25.96 -3.57 -4.93
CA ARG A 95 -25.62 -4.41 -6.10
C ARG A 95 -25.59 -3.68 -7.45
N ASN A 96 -26.41 -2.65 -7.63
CA ASN A 96 -26.59 -1.94 -8.90
C ASN A 96 -26.35 -0.44 -8.74
N ARG A 97 -25.35 -0.05 -7.95
CA ARG A 97 -25.02 1.36 -7.77
C ARG A 97 -24.62 1.98 -9.11
N ALA A 98 -25.30 3.06 -9.49
CA ALA A 98 -24.93 3.82 -10.67
C ALA A 98 -23.60 4.54 -10.42
N LEU A 99 -22.72 4.59 -11.43
CA LEU A 99 -21.55 5.46 -11.39
C LEU A 99 -22.03 6.93 -11.35
N GLY A 100 -21.47 7.73 -10.47
CA GLY A 100 -21.83 9.13 -10.26
C GLY A 100 -22.91 9.36 -9.21
N ASP A 101 -23.20 8.39 -8.33
CA ASP A 101 -24.19 8.58 -7.26
C ASP A 101 -23.64 9.54 -6.20
N VAL A 102 -24.05 10.81 -6.33
CA VAL A 102 -23.57 11.98 -5.59
C VAL A 102 -23.60 11.85 -4.06
N GLY A 103 -24.33 10.85 -3.52
CA GLY A 103 -24.34 10.51 -2.10
C GLY A 103 -23.06 9.86 -1.57
N ALA A 104 -22.19 9.32 -2.43
CA ALA A 104 -21.00 8.55 -2.05
C ALA A 104 -19.78 9.39 -1.60
N SER A 105 -19.89 10.73 -1.59
CA SER A 105 -18.77 11.61 -1.22
C SER A 105 -18.52 11.70 0.29
N HIS A 106 -19.53 11.43 1.12
CA HIS A 106 -19.42 11.46 2.59
C HIS A 106 -18.43 10.40 3.09
N GLY A 107 -18.55 9.16 2.61
CA GLY A 107 -17.64 8.09 2.98
C GLY A 107 -16.21 8.39 2.58
N ARG A 108 -15.96 8.86 1.35
CA ARG A 108 -14.62 9.24 0.92
C ARG A 108 -13.99 10.32 1.79
N GLN A 109 -14.75 11.36 2.15
CA GLN A 109 -14.25 12.43 3.02
C GLN A 109 -13.96 11.93 4.44
N THR A 110 -14.84 11.09 4.98
CA THR A 110 -14.67 10.48 6.31
C THR A 110 -13.45 9.54 6.33
N ALA A 111 -13.28 8.70 5.32
CA ALA A 111 -12.10 7.86 5.18
C ALA A 111 -10.82 8.67 5.01
N ALA A 112 -10.87 9.82 4.32
CA ALA A 112 -9.69 10.67 4.16
C ALA A 112 -9.19 11.21 5.50
N ILE A 113 -10.10 11.62 6.40
CA ILE A 113 -9.73 12.02 7.77
C ILE A 113 -9.08 10.85 8.52
N LEU A 114 -9.59 9.64 8.34
CA LEU A 114 -9.04 8.44 8.97
C LEU A 114 -7.66 8.08 8.44
N ALA A 115 -7.51 7.85 7.13
CA ALA A 115 -6.38 7.14 6.54
C ALA A 115 -5.96 7.65 5.14
N ALA A 116 -6.21 8.93 4.81
CA ALA A 116 -5.59 9.50 3.61
C ALA A 116 -4.07 9.29 3.66
N ALA A 117 -3.49 8.90 2.53
CA ALA A 117 -2.07 8.65 2.42
C ALA A 117 -1.25 9.88 2.80
N ARG A 118 -0.07 9.65 3.38
CA ARG A 118 0.96 10.67 3.53
C ARG A 118 1.96 10.52 2.38
N ASP A 119 1.70 11.21 1.28
CA ASP A 119 2.40 11.05 -0.01
C ASP A 119 2.94 12.37 -0.59
N GLY A 120 2.83 13.47 0.17
CA GLY A 120 3.15 14.83 -0.20
C GLY A 120 1.99 15.61 -0.82
N ALA A 121 0.82 14.97 -1.04
CA ALA A 121 -0.31 15.58 -1.74
C ALA A 121 -1.52 15.82 -0.82
N SER A 122 -2.18 16.97 -1.00
CA SER A 122 -3.44 17.31 -0.32
C SER A 122 -3.36 17.14 1.21
N THR A 123 -4.40 16.58 1.85
CA THR A 123 -4.48 16.26 3.29
C THR A 123 -3.98 14.84 3.59
N MET A 124 -3.58 14.58 4.84
CA MET A 124 -3.21 13.26 5.35
C MET A 124 -4.15 12.78 6.47
N GLY A 125 -4.28 11.46 6.63
CA GLY A 125 -5.11 10.85 7.66
C GLY A 125 -4.46 10.83 9.05
N VAL A 126 -5.28 10.62 10.08
CA VAL A 126 -4.82 10.37 11.47
C VAL A 126 -4.01 9.06 11.56
N ALA A 127 -4.45 8.04 10.83
CA ALA A 127 -3.87 6.71 10.78
C ALA A 127 -3.39 6.43 9.34
N TYR A 128 -2.47 7.25 8.84
CA TYR A 128 -2.02 7.24 7.45
C TYR A 128 -1.27 5.95 7.02
N GLU A 129 -0.91 5.07 7.95
CA GLU A 129 -0.34 3.73 7.69
C GLU A 129 -1.32 2.59 7.99
N ALA A 130 -2.58 2.88 8.31
CA ALA A 130 -3.65 1.88 8.43
C ALA A 130 -4.09 1.35 7.05
#